data_AF-A0A3C1A3T6-F1
#
_entry.id   AF-A0A3C1A3T6-F1
#
_cell.length_a   1.000
_cell.length_b   1.000
_cell.length_c   1.000
_cell.angle_alpha   90.00
_cell.angle_beta   90.00
_cell.angle_gamma   90.00
#
_symmetry.space_group_name_H-M   'P 1'
#
loop_
_entity.id
_entity.type
_entity.pdbx_description
1 polymer ?
#
loop_
_entity_poly.entity_id
_entity_poly.type
_entity_poly.pdbx_seq_one_letter_code
_entity_poly.pdbx_strand_id
1 'polypeptide(L)'
;MAEPKTNERIAAALAHGLIIANWMGVIAAALIWLLEKEKSKYVAFQALQAVAYQLLGLLIWMAGLFCYLATLFGGIGLAALLNLRGEGEGIIAFFSLVPICALFLLWGLLIIYGLYGAYASLLGRDFRYLIVGPLVERYIED
;
A
#
# COMPACT_ATOMS: atom_id res chain seq x y z
N MET A 1 2.58 19.04 -18.75
CA MET A 1 2.57 20.05 -17.66
C MET A 1 3.87 20.84 -17.76
N ALA A 2 3.96 22.05 -17.19
CA ALA A 2 5.25 22.72 -17.04
C ALA A 2 6.19 21.85 -16.19
N GLU A 3 7.50 21.96 -16.39
CA GLU A 3 8.48 21.17 -15.62
C GLU A 3 8.35 21.47 -14.12
N PRO A 4 8.22 20.45 -13.25
CA PRO A 4 7.99 20.67 -11.83
C PRO A 4 9.25 21.22 -11.15
N LYS A 5 9.06 22.21 -10.28
CA LYS A 5 10.13 22.82 -9.47
C LYS A 5 10.68 21.80 -8.47
N THR A 6 11.90 22.03 -8.00
CA THR A 6 12.56 21.15 -7.01
C THR A 6 11.70 20.88 -5.77
N ASN A 7 11.04 21.91 -5.22
CA ASN A 7 10.18 21.75 -4.05
C ASN A 7 8.93 20.89 -4.34
N GLU A 8 8.38 20.99 -5.55
CA GLU A 8 7.22 20.18 -5.98
C GLU A 8 7.62 18.71 -6.15
N ARG A 9 8.81 18.46 -6.72
CA ARG A 9 9.39 17.12 -6.84
C ARG A 9 9.62 16.48 -5.47
N ILE A 10 10.15 17.24 -4.52
CA ILE A 10 10.35 16.78 -3.14
C ILE A 10 9.01 16.50 -2.45
N ALA A 11 8.03 17.40 -2.56
CA ALA A 11 6.72 17.20 -1.94
C ALA A 11 6.00 15.95 -2.50
N ALA A 12 6.01 15.77 -3.82
CA ALA A 12 5.46 14.58 -4.46
C ALA A 12 6.20 13.31 -4.02
N ALA A 13 7.53 13.34 -3.99
CA ALA A 13 8.33 12.22 -3.53
C ALA A 13 8.06 11.85 -2.08
N LEU A 14 7.95 12.84 -1.19
CA LEU A 14 7.60 12.64 0.22
C LEU A 14 6.21 12.00 0.34
N ALA A 15 5.22 12.46 -0.43
CA ALA A 15 3.88 11.88 -0.41
C ALA A 15 3.90 10.37 -0.70
N HIS A 16 4.68 9.91 -1.68
CA HIS A 16 4.85 8.47 -1.96
C HIS A 16 5.72 7.76 -0.93
N GLY A 17 6.82 8.39 -0.51
CA GLY A 17 7.79 7.81 0.43
C GLY A 17 7.20 7.52 1.80
N LEU A 18 6.14 8.25 2.18
CA LEU A 18 5.38 8.06 3.41
C LEU A 18 4.72 6.69 3.54
N ILE A 19 4.70 5.86 2.49
CA ILE A 19 4.21 4.47 2.57
C ILE A 19 4.90 3.64 3.67
N ILE A 20 6.15 3.98 4.01
CA ILE A 20 6.90 3.31 5.10
C ILE A 20 6.29 3.60 6.49
N ALA A 21 5.53 4.68 6.63
CA ALA A 21 4.89 5.10 7.87
C ALA A 21 3.49 4.48 8.06
N ASN A 22 3.09 3.54 7.21
CA ASN A 22 1.83 2.80 7.32
C ASN A 22 0.62 3.77 7.36
N TRP A 23 -0.37 3.57 8.24
CA TRP A 23 -1.56 4.41 8.34
C TRP A 23 -1.26 5.91 8.57
N MET A 24 -0.17 6.24 9.26
CA MET A 24 0.27 7.63 9.43
C MET A 24 0.72 8.25 8.10
N GLY A 25 1.27 7.42 7.21
CA GLY A 25 1.67 7.83 5.87
C GLY A 25 0.49 8.32 5.03
N VAL A 26 -0.65 7.63 5.10
CA VAL A 26 -1.89 8.02 4.41
C VAL A 26 -2.31 9.43 4.84
N ILE A 27 -2.34 9.67 6.15
CA ILE A 27 -2.73 10.96 6.72
C ILE A 27 -1.74 12.05 6.29
N ALA A 28 -0.44 11.79 6.40
CA ALA A 28 0.59 12.76 6.04
C ALA A 28 0.57 13.08 4.52
N ALA A 29 0.37 12.08 3.66
CA ALA A 29 0.22 12.30 2.21
C ALA A 29 -1.06 13.10 1.89
N ALA A 30 -2.14 12.86 2.62
CA ALA A 30 -3.39 13.62 2.47
C ALA A 30 -3.23 15.08 2.91
N LEU A 31 -2.45 15.33 3.98
CA LEU A 31 -2.09 16.69 4.38
C LEU A 31 -1.26 17.39 3.30
N ILE A 32 -0.27 16.72 2.70
CA ILE A 32 0.49 17.27 1.57
C ILE A 32 -0.45 17.63 0.42
N TRP A 33 -1.36 16.73 0.05
CA TRP A 33 -2.35 16.99 -0.98
C TRP A 33 -3.22 18.22 -0.65
N LEU A 34 -3.81 18.28 0.55
CA LEU A 34 -4.66 19.39 0.97
C LEU A 34 -3.94 20.74 0.93
N LEU A 35 -2.66 20.78 1.32
CA LEU A 35 -1.87 22.01 1.38
C LEU A 35 -1.35 22.47 0.02
N GLU A 36 -1.15 21.56 -0.92
CA GLU A 36 -0.52 21.85 -2.22
C GLU A 36 -1.48 21.78 -3.42
N LYS A 37 -2.70 21.25 -3.25
CA LYS A 37 -3.65 21.04 -4.36
C LYS A 37 -3.96 22.30 -5.17
N GLU A 38 -3.98 23.47 -4.53
CA GLU A 38 -4.27 24.75 -5.19
C GLU A 38 -3.01 25.44 -5.74
N LYS A 39 -1.83 25.05 -5.24
CA LYS A 39 -0.55 25.67 -5.61
C LYS A 39 0.12 24.98 -6.78
N SER A 40 -0.01 23.66 -6.88
CA SER A 40 0.67 22.85 -7.89
C SER A 40 -0.18 21.68 -8.35
N LYS A 41 -0.56 21.69 -9.64
CA LYS A 41 -1.28 20.57 -10.26
C LYS A 41 -0.46 19.28 -10.26
N TYR A 42 0.86 19.37 -10.40
CA TYR A 42 1.75 18.21 -10.34
C TYR A 42 1.73 17.56 -8.95
N VAL A 43 1.94 18.36 -7.89
CA VAL A 43 1.92 17.83 -6.51
C VAL A 43 0.51 17.34 -6.15
N ALA A 44 -0.53 18.06 -6.56
CA ALA A 44 -1.92 17.64 -6.36
C ALA A 44 -2.16 16.22 -6.88
N PHE A 45 -1.75 15.96 -8.13
CA PHE A 45 -1.94 14.65 -8.76
C PHE A 45 -1.10 13.55 -8.09
N GLN A 46 0.19 13.80 -7.84
CA GLN A 46 1.07 12.80 -7.25
C GLN A 46 0.70 12.49 -5.78
N ALA A 47 0.40 13.51 -4.98
CA ALA A 47 0.00 13.32 -3.60
C ALA A 47 -1.34 12.59 -3.48
N LEU A 48 -2.33 12.91 -4.32
CA LEU A 48 -3.61 12.21 -4.30
C LEU A 48 -3.48 10.74 -4.74
N GLN A 49 -2.64 10.47 -5.75
CA GLN A 49 -2.26 9.10 -6.10
C GLN A 49 -1.61 8.36 -4.95
N ALA A 50 -0.69 8.98 -4.22
CA ALA A 50 -0.04 8.39 -3.06
C ALA A 50 -1.04 8.07 -1.94
N VAL A 51 -1.98 8.99 -1.65
CA VAL A 51 -3.07 8.77 -0.68
C VAL A 51 -3.90 7.56 -1.05
N ALA A 52 -4.41 7.52 -2.29
CA ALA A 52 -5.28 6.45 -2.73
C ALA A 52 -4.54 5.10 -2.78
N TYR A 53 -3.26 5.10 -3.17
CA TYR A 53 -2.43 3.89 -3.16
C TYR A 53 -2.17 3.36 -1.74
N GLN A 54 -1.79 4.22 -0.81
CA GLN A 54 -1.55 3.82 0.58
C GLN A 54 -2.85 3.38 1.27
N LEU A 55 -3.96 4.04 0.98
CA LEU A 55 -5.28 3.64 1.48
C LEU A 55 -5.67 2.25 0.95
N LEU A 56 -5.50 2.00 -0.35
CA LEU A 56 -5.74 0.68 -0.94
C LEU A 56 -4.82 -0.39 -0.32
N GLY A 57 -3.54 -0.07 -0.13
CA GLY A 57 -2.58 -0.95 0.54
C GLY A 57 -3.03 -1.29 1.96
N LEU A 58 -3.48 -0.31 2.74
CA LEU A 58 -3.99 -0.53 4.10
C LEU A 58 -5.23 -1.45 4.09
N LEU A 59 -6.16 -1.25 3.16
CA LEU A 59 -7.34 -2.12 3.01
C LEU A 59 -6.95 -3.56 2.64
N ILE A 60 -5.99 -3.73 1.71
CA ILE A 60 -5.44 -5.04 1.34
C ILE A 60 -4.78 -5.71 2.56
N TRP A 61 -4.02 -4.96 3.35
CA TRP A 61 -3.39 -5.48 4.57
C TRP A 61 -4.43 -5.93 5.60
N MET A 62 -5.47 -5.13 5.84
CA MET A 62 -6.57 -5.49 6.75
C MET A 62 -7.32 -6.74 6.29
N ALA A 63 -7.65 -6.82 4.99
CA ALA A 63 -8.30 -7.99 4.41
C ALA A 63 -7.40 -9.24 4.50
N GLY A 64 -6.11 -9.09 4.20
CA GLY A 64 -5.13 -10.17 4.30
C GLY A 64 -4.96 -10.68 5.74
N LEU A 65 -4.93 -9.77 6.72
CA LEU A 65 -4.90 -10.13 8.14
C LEU A 65 -6.17 -10.89 8.55
N PHE A 66 -7.34 -10.46 8.09
CA PHE A 66 -8.60 -11.17 8.35
C PHE A 66 -8.57 -12.59 7.76
N CYS A 67 -8.12 -12.75 6.51
CA CYS A 67 -7.95 -14.06 5.88
C CYS A 67 -6.93 -14.93 6.64
N TYR A 68 -5.81 -14.35 7.08
CA TYR A 68 -4.82 -15.05 7.90
C TYR A 68 -5.43 -15.59 9.20
N LEU A 69 -6.16 -14.76 9.94
CA LEU A 69 -6.82 -15.20 11.17
C LEU A 69 -7.81 -16.33 10.91
N ALA A 70 -8.60 -16.25 9.84
CA ALA A 70 -9.50 -17.33 9.43
C ALA A 70 -8.73 -18.64 9.13
N THR A 71 -7.61 -18.56 8.40
CA THR A 71 -6.78 -19.74 8.13
C THR A 71 -6.10 -20.29 9.37
N LEU A 72 -5.66 -19.44 10.29
CA LEU A 72 -5.02 -19.84 11.54
C LEU A 72 -6.00 -20.60 12.44
N PHE A 73 -7.18 -20.01 12.71
CA PHE A 73 -8.19 -20.65 13.55
C PHE A 73 -8.79 -21.89 12.88
N GLY A 74 -9.02 -21.85 11.56
CA GLY A 74 -9.45 -23.01 10.79
C GLY A 74 -8.41 -24.14 10.84
N GLY A 75 -7.13 -23.80 10.69
CA GLY A 75 -6.02 -24.75 10.78
C GLY A 75 -5.88 -25.39 12.16
N ILE A 76 -6.02 -24.60 13.24
CA ILE A 76 -6.05 -25.13 14.62
C ILE A 76 -7.23 -26.08 14.83
N GLY A 77 -8.43 -25.70 14.39
CA GLY A 77 -9.62 -26.54 14.50
C GLY A 77 -9.48 -27.85 13.74
N LEU A 78 -8.97 -27.79 12.50
CA LEU A 78 -8.70 -28.98 11.68
C LEU A 78 -7.62 -29.87 12.30
N ALA A 79 -6.54 -29.29 12.80
CA ALA A 79 -5.47 -30.03 13.46
C ALA A 79 -5.94 -30.72 14.75
N ALA A 80 -6.84 -30.09 15.52
CA ALA A 80 -7.44 -30.73 16.69
C ALA A 80 -8.25 -31.98 16.33
N LEU A 81 -8.99 -31.94 15.21
CA LEU A 81 -9.74 -33.10 14.69
C LEU A 81 -8.81 -34.21 14.21
N LEU A 82 -7.70 -33.85 13.56
CA LEU A 82 -6.76 -34.81 12.95
C LEU A 82 -5.67 -35.30 13.92
N ASN A 83 -5.41 -34.60 15.03
CA ASN A 83 -4.49 -35.07 16.07
C ASN A 83 -4.96 -36.35 16.76
N LEU A 84 -6.24 -36.71 16.63
CA LEU A 84 -6.74 -38.06 16.96
C LEU A 84 -6.05 -39.18 16.13
N ARG A 85 -5.37 -38.82 15.04
CA ARG A 85 -4.64 -39.71 14.12
C ARG A 85 -3.12 -39.49 14.11
N GLY A 86 -2.59 -38.55 14.90
CA GLY A 86 -1.15 -38.28 15.00
C GLY A 86 -0.53 -37.40 13.90
N GLU A 87 -1.33 -36.68 13.11
CA GLU A 87 -0.87 -35.93 11.91
C GLU A 87 -1.07 -34.40 12.00
N GLY A 88 -1.31 -33.83 13.20
CA GLY A 88 -1.78 -32.44 13.34
C GLY A 88 -0.71 -31.34 13.17
N GLU A 89 0.57 -31.62 13.42
CA GLU A 89 1.61 -30.58 13.51
C GLU A 89 1.90 -29.88 12.17
N GLY A 90 1.98 -30.63 11.07
CA GLY A 90 2.25 -30.08 9.74
C GLY A 90 1.14 -29.16 9.22
N ILE A 91 -0.11 -29.43 9.62
CA ILE A 91 -1.28 -28.64 9.23
C ILE A 91 -1.25 -27.27 9.90
N ILE A 92 -0.98 -27.23 11.21
CA ILE A 92 -0.86 -25.95 11.93
C ILE A 92 0.26 -25.11 11.33
N ALA A 93 1.42 -25.71 11.06
CA ALA A 93 2.55 -25.01 10.46
C ALA A 93 2.19 -24.44 9.08
N PHE A 94 1.54 -25.22 8.21
CA PHE A 94 1.17 -24.76 6.87
C PHE A 94 0.14 -23.62 6.90
N PHE A 95 -0.95 -23.77 7.66
CA PHE A 95 -2.04 -22.79 7.72
C PHE A 95 -1.70 -21.53 8.53
N SER A 96 -0.63 -21.54 9.32
CA SER A 96 -0.12 -20.34 9.99
C SER A 96 0.99 -19.66 9.20
N LEU A 97 2.03 -20.40 8.79
CA LEU A 97 3.26 -19.81 8.25
C LEU A 97 3.11 -19.35 6.79
N VAL A 98 2.46 -20.14 5.95
CA VAL A 98 2.36 -19.82 4.51
C VAL A 98 1.56 -18.52 4.28
N PRO A 99 0.36 -18.35 4.86
CA PRO A 99 -0.42 -17.13 4.63
C PRO A 99 0.25 -15.88 5.19
N ILE A 100 0.90 -15.96 6.37
CA ILE A 100 1.57 -14.79 6.95
C ILE A 100 2.80 -14.39 6.13
N CYS A 101 3.59 -15.35 5.63
CA CYS A 101 4.71 -15.07 4.73
C CYS A 101 4.24 -14.43 3.42
N ALA A 102 3.14 -14.94 2.84
CA ALA A 102 2.55 -14.36 1.63
C ALA A 102 2.07 -12.92 1.86
N LEU A 103 1.46 -12.64 3.02
CA LEU A 103 1.01 -11.29 3.38
C LEU A 103 2.17 -10.30 3.53
N PHE A 104 3.25 -10.68 4.20
CA PHE A 104 4.45 -9.85 4.32
C PHE A 104 5.15 -9.63 2.98
N LEU A 105 5.22 -10.67 2.13
CA LEU A 105 5.76 -10.54 0.78
C LEU A 105 4.96 -9.52 -0.04
N LEU A 106 3.63 -9.64 -0.03
CA LEU A 106 2.74 -8.70 -0.72
C LEU A 106 2.95 -7.26 -0.20
N TRP A 107 3.04 -7.08 1.12
CA TRP A 107 3.28 -5.76 1.72
C TRP A 107 4.64 -5.18 1.33
N GLY A 108 5.68 -6.00 1.29
CA GLY A 108 7.00 -5.61 0.80
C GLY A 108 6.95 -5.13 -0.65
N LEU A 109 6.23 -5.84 -1.53
CA LEU A 109 6.05 -5.43 -2.92
C LEU A 109 5.30 -4.09 -3.04
N LEU A 110 4.28 -3.86 -2.21
CA LEU A 110 3.55 -2.58 -2.19
C LEU A 110 4.45 -1.42 -1.74
N ILE A 111 5.26 -1.62 -0.70
CA ILE A 111 6.23 -0.60 -0.25
C ILE A 111 7.23 -0.30 -1.36
N ILE A 112 7.81 -1.32 -2.00
CA ILE A 112 8.78 -1.13 -3.08
C ILE A 112 8.18 -0.32 -4.22
N TYR A 113 6.94 -0.62 -4.61
CA TYR A 113 6.27 0.13 -5.68
C TYR A 113 5.94 1.57 -5.26
N GLY A 114 5.58 1.79 -4.00
CA GLY A 114 5.45 3.13 -3.41
C GLY A 114 6.75 3.94 -3.45
N LEU A 115 7.86 3.32 -3.04
CA LEU A 115 9.19 3.94 -3.08
C LEU A 115 9.67 4.20 -4.52
N TYR A 116 9.31 3.35 -5.46
CA TYR A 116 9.56 3.60 -6.88
C TYR A 116 8.81 4.85 -7.36
N GLY A 117 7.56 5.05 -6.93
CA GLY A 117 6.82 6.30 -7.15
C GLY A 117 7.54 7.52 -6.56
N ALA A 118 8.06 7.39 -5.33
CA ALA A 118 8.86 8.45 -4.71
C ALA A 118 10.11 8.80 -5.52
N TYR A 119 10.86 7.79 -5.96
CA TYR A 119 12.04 7.94 -6.81
C TYR A 119 11.71 8.59 -8.17
N ALA A 120 10.64 8.14 -8.83
CA ALA A 120 10.21 8.69 -10.11
C ALA A 120 9.80 10.17 -9.98
N SER A 121 9.07 10.52 -8.91
CA SER A 121 8.66 11.89 -8.61
C SER A 121 9.85 12.79 -8.22
N LEU A 122 10.87 12.24 -7.53
CA LEU A 122 12.13 12.97 -7.32
C LEU A 122 12.82 13.33 -8.63
N LEU A 123 12.72 12.50 -9.67
CA LEU A 123 13.26 12.80 -11.00
C LEU A 123 12.38 13.75 -11.82
N GLY A 124 11.22 14.17 -11.30
CA GLY A 124 10.28 15.02 -12.02
C GLY A 124 9.50 14.29 -13.12
N ARG A 125 9.45 12.95 -13.06
CA ARG A 125 8.66 12.16 -14.00
C ARG A 125 7.18 12.21 -13.61
N ASP A 126 6.31 12.11 -14.62
CA ASP A 126 4.87 11.95 -14.43
C ASP A 126 4.54 10.50 -14.06
N PHE A 127 4.84 10.13 -12.82
CA PHE A 127 4.57 8.79 -12.31
C PHE A 127 3.05 8.52 -12.21
N ARG A 128 2.66 7.29 -12.52
CA ARG A 128 1.28 6.81 -12.46
C ARG A 128 1.23 5.39 -11.94
N TYR A 129 0.48 5.16 -10.86
CA TYR A 129 0.16 3.80 -10.43
C TYR A 129 -0.76 3.12 -11.45
N LEU A 130 -0.48 1.86 -11.79
CA LEU A 130 -1.27 1.07 -12.74
C LEU A 130 -2.76 1.01 -12.40
N ILE A 131 -3.11 0.85 -11.11
CA ILE A 131 -4.51 0.69 -10.67
C ILE A 131 -5.12 2.03 -10.25
N VAL A 132 -4.36 2.83 -9.50
CA VAL A 132 -4.86 4.05 -8.86
C VAL A 132 -4.77 5.28 -9.76
N GLY A 133 -3.81 5.32 -10.69
CA GLY A 133 -3.59 6.43 -11.60
C GLY A 133 -4.85 6.82 -12.40
N PRO A 134 -5.53 5.88 -13.07
CA PRO A 134 -6.74 6.19 -13.84
C PRO A 134 -7.91 6.71 -13.00
N LEU A 135 -8.02 6.27 -11.74
CA LEU A 135 -9.09 6.71 -10.83
C LEU A 135 -8.88 8.17 -10.42
N VAL A 136 -7.63 8.52 -10.11
CA VAL A 136 -7.25 9.88 -9.70
C VAL A 136 -7.32 10.86 -10.85
N GLU A 137 -6.94 10.44 -12.07
CA GLU A 137 -7.03 11.28 -13.27
C GLU A 137 -8.48 11.74 -13.52
N ARG A 138 -9.45 10.81 -13.43
CA ARG A 138 -10.88 11.15 -13.55
C ARG A 138 -11.35 12.15 -12.49
N TYR A 139 -10.94 11.97 -11.23
CA TYR A 139 -11.36 12.86 -10.14
C TYR A 139 -10.82 14.30 -10.26
N ILE A 140 -9.67 14.50 -10.93
CA ILE A 140 -9.11 15.85 -11.13
C ILE A 140 -9.68 16.51 -12.40
N GLU A 141 -10.19 15.71 -13.34
CA GLU A 141 -10.83 16.21 -14.56
C GLU A 141 -12.30 16.64 -14.35
N ASP A 142 -12.98 16.07 -13.34
CA ASP A 142 -14.33 16.43 -12.88
C ASP A 142 -14.34 17.67 -11.95
#